data_AF-A0A9W9A2A3-F1
#
_entry.id   AF-A0A9W9A2A3-F1
#
_cell.length_a   1.000
_cell.length_b   1.000
_cell.length_c   1.000
_cell.angle_alpha   90.00
_cell.angle_beta   90.00
_cell.angle_gamma   90.00
#
_symmetry.space_group_name_H-M   'P 1'
#
loop_
_entity.id
_entity.type
_entity.pdbx_description
1 polymer ?
#
loop_
_entity_poly.entity_id
_entity_poly.type
_entity_poly.pdbx_seq_one_letter_code
_entity_poly.pdbx_strand_id
1 'polypeptide(L)'
;MVALSDLFWLVTSTYNWCCSSSVEQTQNSSVASSSAATIAVQTCQQLQQSLGPTLVQTSTSGSDYILGANGAWSTFNTEVNYQPTCIVFANEAEHVQTAMKTIYQNEADYAVQAGGHSGMTGWNTIQDGVLISFKNMNTSSYDPDHDTITMLPGVRWGEVITEMEPFGVAPVGGRISEVGTGLLLGGGLSFLSSAEGYASDNYVSLDVVLVDGTLVTATADNEFQDLFKALKGGANRFGIVTKYEVKAVHTGTKEEKRWWGGLFVYPNSSSEALLGAIAHYTHDTEDTNAVMVTVIMTTWPSLEPSISVLLVYNGTEASFNHAFAEFLSIPYTSSSPGSLSFLELSNAVHFPSGMGTLFSASSLAGTPANSDVSVDDYLELYRQYNNFSSAFASSPDIGFTLLDFSPVLQSQIRAGYKKGGNPINPPLGTTGYSIILFQVTYREGVTQTAEDVEDGRQFWIDNAPSTPGLPLFLSEADAAQQVFATYGEYDFLKQVYAKYDPTGFNVRHTEGPLGLESVLAPSICEPLSIFNYSLPLPLCF
;
A
#
# COMPACT_ATOMS: atom_id res chain seq x y z
N MET A 1 8.02 14.76 61.71
CA MET A 1 9.39 15.29 61.85
C MET A 1 10.35 14.13 61.67
N VAL A 2 11.15 14.18 60.58
CA VAL A 2 12.45 13.50 60.34
C VAL A 2 12.45 11.95 60.39
N ALA A 3 13.11 11.18 59.53
CA ALA A 3 13.49 11.15 58.12
C ALA A 3 14.15 9.75 57.91
N LEU A 4 14.06 9.17 56.69
CA LEU A 4 15.03 8.29 55.98
C LEU A 4 15.70 7.13 56.76
N SER A 5 15.90 5.91 56.27
CA SER A 5 15.87 5.24 54.97
C SER A 5 16.11 3.75 55.27
N ASP A 6 15.86 2.86 54.30
CA ASP A 6 16.28 1.45 54.28
C ASP A 6 15.48 0.45 55.12
N LEU A 7 14.55 -0.25 54.46
CA LEU A 7 14.36 -1.72 54.44
C LEU A 7 13.09 -2.03 53.65
N PHE A 8 13.02 -3.20 52.99
CA PHE A 8 12.08 -3.67 51.94
C PHE A 8 12.58 -3.30 50.53
N TRP A 9 13.13 -4.18 49.69
CA TRP A 9 12.73 -5.56 49.37
C TRP A 9 13.92 -6.35 48.82
N LEU A 10 14.06 -7.61 49.24
CA LEU A 10 15.08 -8.54 48.73
C LEU A 10 14.45 -9.93 48.57
N VAL A 11 13.49 -10.06 47.65
CA VAL A 11 13.11 -11.35 47.02
C VAL A 11 12.50 -11.04 45.64
N THR A 12 13.34 -11.05 44.60
CA THR A 12 13.06 -11.47 43.21
C THR A 12 14.20 -10.97 42.32
N SER A 13 15.24 -11.80 42.15
CA SER A 13 16.29 -11.60 41.14
C SER A 13 16.68 -12.96 40.60
N THR A 14 15.99 -13.35 39.53
CA THR A 14 16.33 -14.36 38.52
C THR A 14 15.16 -14.30 37.54
N TYR A 15 15.44 -14.18 36.24
CA TYR A 15 14.51 -13.79 35.16
C TYR A 15 14.33 -12.28 34.92
N ASN A 16 15.44 -11.62 34.61
CA ASN A 16 15.49 -10.54 33.62
C ASN A 16 16.96 -10.22 33.41
N TRP A 17 17.59 -10.79 32.40
CA TRP A 17 18.89 -10.37 31.83
C TRP A 17 19.18 -11.24 30.58
N CYS A 18 18.37 -11.06 29.54
CA CYS A 18 18.67 -11.48 28.17
C CYS A 18 17.72 -10.70 27.25
N CYS A 19 18.04 -9.43 27.00
CA CYS A 19 17.66 -8.60 25.85
C CYS A 19 17.94 -7.12 26.17
N SER A 20 19.20 -6.81 26.51
CA SER A 20 19.69 -5.43 26.49
C SER A 20 21.22 -5.46 26.52
N SER A 21 21.82 -5.75 25.37
CA SER A 21 23.23 -5.44 25.15
C SER A 21 23.30 -4.57 23.90
N SER A 22 23.64 -3.31 24.12
CA SER A 22 24.17 -2.39 23.11
C SER A 22 25.24 -3.10 22.29
N VAL A 23 24.92 -3.39 21.03
CA VAL A 23 25.88 -3.89 20.06
C VAL A 23 26.78 -2.71 19.68
N GLU A 24 28.07 -2.81 20.00
CA GLU A 24 29.09 -2.02 19.31
C GLU A 24 29.05 -2.41 17.82
N GLN A 25 28.27 -1.68 17.03
CA GLN A 25 28.32 -1.73 15.57
C GLN A 25 29.60 -1.05 15.09
N THR A 26 30.72 -1.77 15.06
CA THR A 26 31.81 -1.39 14.16
C THR A 26 32.48 -2.63 13.58
N GLN A 27 32.55 -2.67 12.24
CA GLN A 27 33.36 -3.55 11.37
C GLN A 27 32.70 -4.70 10.58
N ASN A 28 31.45 -5.12 10.83
CA ASN A 28 30.83 -6.20 10.03
C ASN A 28 29.80 -5.75 8.98
N SER A 29 29.28 -4.51 9.08
CA SER A 29 28.32 -3.95 8.11
C SER A 29 28.97 -3.43 6.83
N SER A 30 30.26 -3.07 6.87
CA SER A 30 30.98 -2.50 5.72
C SER A 30 31.38 -3.53 4.66
N VAL A 31 31.54 -4.80 5.03
CA VAL A 31 31.95 -5.86 4.10
C VAL A 31 30.75 -6.38 3.30
N ALA A 32 29.60 -6.59 3.96
CA ALA A 32 28.36 -6.97 3.30
C ALA A 32 27.87 -5.90 2.31
N SER A 33 27.89 -4.62 2.70
CA SER A 33 27.54 -3.51 1.80
C SER A 33 28.50 -3.37 0.61
N SER A 34 29.78 -3.66 0.80
CA SER A 34 30.76 -3.66 -0.29
C SER A 34 30.53 -4.78 -1.33
N SER A 35 29.95 -5.90 -0.90
CA SER A 35 29.66 -7.04 -1.77
C SER A 35 28.41 -6.82 -2.63
N ALA A 36 27.33 -6.33 -2.02
CA ALA A 36 26.08 -6.02 -2.73
C ALA A 36 26.28 -4.93 -3.79
N ALA A 37 26.95 -3.83 -3.44
CA ALA A 37 27.27 -2.77 -4.39
C ALA A 37 28.14 -3.28 -5.56
N THR A 38 29.07 -4.20 -5.29
CA THR A 38 29.88 -4.82 -6.35
C THR A 38 29.03 -5.68 -7.29
N ILE A 39 28.11 -6.49 -6.74
CA ILE A 39 27.16 -7.31 -7.51
C ILE A 39 26.27 -6.42 -8.38
N ALA A 40 25.75 -5.32 -7.82
CA ALA A 40 24.90 -4.39 -8.56
C ALA A 40 25.65 -3.73 -9.71
N VAL A 41 26.89 -3.27 -9.51
CA VAL A 41 27.72 -2.69 -10.59
C VAL A 41 27.94 -3.70 -11.71
N GLN A 42 28.29 -4.95 -11.37
CA GLN A 42 28.48 -6.01 -12.36
C GLN A 42 27.18 -6.31 -13.13
N THR A 43 26.05 -6.38 -12.43
CA THR A 43 24.73 -6.60 -13.01
C THR A 43 24.36 -5.47 -13.97
N CYS A 44 24.53 -4.21 -13.56
CA CYS A 44 24.26 -3.05 -14.39
C CYS A 44 25.14 -3.01 -15.64
N GLN A 45 26.42 -3.41 -15.55
CA GLN A 45 27.30 -3.53 -16.72
C GLN A 45 26.81 -4.60 -17.71
N GLN A 46 26.38 -5.77 -17.21
CA GLN A 46 25.82 -6.83 -18.05
C GLN A 46 24.50 -6.40 -18.71
N LEU A 47 23.66 -5.67 -17.97
CA LEU A 47 22.42 -5.10 -18.50
C LEU A 47 22.70 -4.04 -19.56
N GLN A 48 23.66 -3.14 -19.36
CA GLN A 48 24.08 -2.17 -20.38
C GLN A 48 24.62 -2.86 -21.64
N GLN A 49 25.33 -3.98 -21.50
CA GLN A 49 25.80 -4.77 -22.65
C GLN A 49 24.64 -5.44 -23.41
N SER A 50 23.60 -5.88 -22.70
CA SER A 50 22.49 -6.66 -23.27
C SER A 50 21.37 -5.78 -23.83
N LEU A 51 21.00 -4.70 -23.13
CA LEU A 51 19.88 -3.80 -23.45
C LEU A 51 20.34 -2.44 -24.01
N GLY A 52 21.62 -2.11 -23.86
CA GLY A 52 22.19 -0.85 -24.33
C GLY A 52 22.01 0.33 -23.35
N PRO A 53 22.81 1.40 -23.52
CA PRO A 53 22.84 2.55 -22.63
C PRO A 53 21.63 3.48 -22.76
N THR A 54 20.74 3.25 -23.73
CA THR A 54 19.48 4.01 -23.85
C THR A 54 18.43 3.51 -22.85
N LEU A 55 18.39 2.20 -22.59
CA LEU A 55 17.44 1.60 -21.67
C LEU A 55 18.01 1.48 -20.25
N VAL A 56 19.33 1.35 -20.11
CA VAL A 56 19.99 1.16 -18.82
C VAL A 56 20.81 2.39 -18.45
N GLN A 57 20.22 3.25 -17.62
CA GLN A 57 20.82 4.51 -17.17
C GLN A 57 21.60 4.31 -15.87
N THR A 58 22.74 4.96 -15.75
CA THR A 58 23.58 4.98 -14.54
C THR A 58 23.72 6.41 -14.03
N SER A 59 24.32 6.63 -12.85
CA SER A 59 24.55 7.99 -12.32
C SER A 59 25.35 8.91 -13.26
N THR A 60 26.15 8.34 -14.16
CA THR A 60 26.89 9.05 -15.21
C THR A 60 26.04 9.46 -16.43
N SER A 61 24.80 8.97 -16.54
CA SER A 61 23.89 9.26 -17.65
C SER A 61 23.22 10.64 -17.59
N GLY A 62 23.40 11.39 -16.50
CA GLY A 62 22.85 12.74 -16.36
C GLY A 62 21.35 12.75 -16.06
N SER A 63 20.56 13.50 -16.84
CA SER A 63 19.17 13.85 -16.50
C SER A 63 18.21 12.67 -16.43
N ASP A 64 18.38 11.65 -17.28
CA ASP A 64 17.42 10.53 -17.33
C ASP A 64 17.51 9.67 -16.08
N TYR A 65 18.72 9.46 -15.56
CA TYR A 65 18.93 8.80 -14.27
C TYR A 65 18.27 9.59 -13.13
N ILE A 66 18.53 10.89 -13.04
CA ILE A 66 17.98 11.77 -11.99
C ILE A 66 16.44 11.76 -12.02
N LEU A 67 15.84 11.81 -13.22
CA LEU A 67 14.38 11.77 -13.37
C LEU A 67 13.78 10.41 -12.98
N GLY A 68 14.49 9.31 -13.20
CA GLY A 68 14.05 7.98 -12.76
C GLY A 68 14.19 7.77 -11.26
N ALA A 69 15.35 8.15 -10.70
CA ALA A 69 15.64 8.03 -9.27
C ALA A 69 14.72 8.91 -8.41
N ASN A 70 14.22 10.02 -8.96
CA ASN A 70 13.22 10.88 -8.33
C ASN A 70 11.77 10.60 -8.78
N GLY A 71 11.50 9.44 -9.42
CA GLY A 71 10.18 9.09 -9.94
C GLY A 71 9.14 8.67 -8.89
N ALA A 72 9.56 8.50 -7.62
CA ALA A 72 8.67 8.18 -6.52
C ALA A 72 7.86 9.39 -6.03
N TRP A 73 6.61 9.15 -5.62
CA TRP A 73 5.70 10.17 -5.08
C TRP A 73 6.13 10.68 -3.70
N SER A 74 6.53 9.75 -2.82
CA SER A 74 7.08 10.06 -1.50
C SER A 74 8.57 10.41 -1.61
N THR A 75 9.00 11.56 -1.07
CA THR A 75 10.42 11.98 -1.13
C THR A 75 11.34 11.08 -0.30
N PHE A 76 10.78 10.25 0.58
CA PHE A 76 11.58 9.25 1.29
C PHE A 76 12.10 8.15 0.36
N ASN A 77 11.49 7.99 -0.81
CA ASN A 77 11.81 7.00 -1.83
C ASN A 77 12.59 7.56 -3.02
N THR A 78 13.21 8.72 -2.89
CA THR A 78 13.93 9.39 -3.98
C THR A 78 15.45 9.29 -3.83
N GLU A 79 16.18 9.86 -4.79
CA GLU A 79 17.64 9.79 -4.88
C GLU A 79 18.37 10.35 -3.66
N VAL A 80 17.69 11.13 -2.81
CA VAL A 80 18.28 11.66 -1.59
C VAL A 80 18.57 10.54 -0.58
N ASN A 81 17.72 9.52 -0.55
CA ASN A 81 17.83 8.39 0.38
C ASN A 81 18.21 7.07 -0.31
N TYR A 82 17.88 6.93 -1.60
CA TYR A 82 18.07 5.69 -2.35
C TYR A 82 18.70 5.96 -3.70
N GLN A 83 19.94 5.51 -3.90
CA GLN A 83 20.63 5.62 -5.17
C GLN A 83 20.74 4.26 -5.86
N PRO A 84 19.87 3.96 -6.85
CA PRO A 84 20.01 2.77 -7.68
C PRO A 84 21.37 2.79 -8.38
N THR A 85 22.02 1.64 -8.49
CA THR A 85 23.27 1.56 -9.28
C THR A 85 22.99 1.78 -10.77
N CYS A 86 21.85 1.28 -11.24
CA CYS A 86 21.30 1.62 -12.54
C CYS A 86 19.76 1.53 -12.54
N ILE A 87 19.17 2.16 -13.56
CA ILE A 87 17.74 2.14 -13.82
C ILE A 87 17.50 1.54 -15.20
N VAL A 88 16.68 0.49 -15.27
CA VAL A 88 16.20 -0.11 -16.51
C VAL A 88 14.85 0.52 -16.85
N PHE A 89 14.81 1.40 -17.86
CA PHE A 89 13.57 1.93 -18.41
C PHE A 89 12.99 0.94 -19.42
N ALA A 90 12.15 0.03 -18.94
CA ALA A 90 11.51 -0.98 -19.78
C ALA A 90 10.50 -0.31 -20.73
N ASN A 91 10.44 -0.81 -21.97
CA ASN A 91 9.48 -0.38 -22.99
C ASN A 91 8.51 -1.53 -23.35
N GLU A 92 8.92 -2.78 -23.06
CA GLU A 92 8.21 -4.01 -23.38
C GLU A 92 8.63 -5.10 -22.38
N ALA A 93 7.87 -6.20 -22.35
CA ALA A 93 8.06 -7.27 -21.36
C ALA A 93 9.44 -7.95 -21.49
N GLU A 94 9.98 -8.05 -22.71
CA GLU A 94 11.26 -8.66 -23.03
C GLU A 94 12.44 -7.95 -22.33
N HIS A 95 12.34 -6.63 -22.15
CA HIS A 95 13.33 -5.87 -21.37
C HIS A 95 13.29 -6.27 -19.89
N VAL A 96 12.10 -6.49 -19.33
CA VAL A 96 11.92 -6.95 -17.95
C VAL A 96 12.40 -8.38 -17.79
N GLN A 97 12.13 -9.26 -18.74
CA GLN A 97 12.65 -10.63 -18.75
C GLN A 97 14.19 -10.66 -18.74
N THR A 98 14.80 -9.84 -19.60
CA THR A 98 16.27 -9.71 -19.67
C THR A 98 16.83 -9.15 -18.37
N ALA A 99 16.17 -8.14 -17.79
CA ALA A 99 16.55 -7.56 -16.51
C ALA A 99 16.50 -8.62 -15.39
N MET A 100 15.35 -9.26 -15.20
CA MET A 100 15.14 -10.23 -14.14
C MET A 100 16.04 -11.46 -14.27
N LYS A 101 16.25 -11.97 -15.47
CA LYS A 101 17.19 -13.07 -15.69
C LYS A 101 18.60 -12.70 -15.23
N THR A 102 19.06 -11.49 -15.54
CA THR A 102 20.42 -11.04 -15.17
C THR A 102 20.51 -10.79 -13.65
N ILE A 103 19.49 -10.16 -13.07
CA ILE A 103 19.35 -9.91 -11.63
C ILE A 103 19.41 -11.23 -10.86
N TYR A 104 18.60 -12.21 -11.28
CA TYR A 104 18.51 -13.53 -10.64
C TYR A 104 19.81 -14.32 -10.74
N GLN A 105 20.49 -14.27 -11.89
CA GLN A 105 21.77 -14.97 -12.09
C GLN A 105 22.91 -14.39 -11.24
N ASN A 106 22.88 -13.09 -10.97
CA ASN A 106 23.91 -12.41 -10.20
C ASN A 106 23.55 -12.26 -8.72
N GLU A 107 22.34 -12.65 -8.31
CA GLU A 107 21.82 -12.43 -6.95
C GLU A 107 21.84 -10.95 -6.55
N ALA A 108 21.44 -10.08 -7.47
CA ALA A 108 21.40 -8.64 -7.25
C ALA A 108 20.10 -8.18 -6.58
N ASP A 109 20.20 -7.18 -5.71
CA ASP A 109 19.02 -6.52 -5.15
C ASP A 109 18.34 -5.65 -6.21
N TYR A 110 17.01 -5.59 -6.15
CA TYR A 110 16.23 -4.85 -7.13
C TYR A 110 14.94 -4.26 -6.54
N ALA A 111 14.39 -3.29 -7.27
CA ALA A 111 13.05 -2.77 -7.01
C ALA A 111 12.32 -2.50 -8.32
N VAL A 112 11.00 -2.35 -8.23
CA VAL A 112 10.13 -2.10 -9.38
C VAL A 112 9.36 -0.80 -9.15
N GLN A 113 9.42 0.10 -10.12
CA GLN A 113 8.71 1.37 -10.10
C GLN A 113 7.67 1.40 -11.22
N ALA A 114 6.43 1.06 -10.86
CA ALA A 114 5.24 1.33 -11.67
C ALA A 114 4.85 2.83 -11.52
N GLY A 115 3.76 3.11 -10.82
CA GLY A 115 3.42 4.48 -10.44
C GLY A 115 4.29 5.08 -9.32
N GLY A 116 5.10 4.29 -8.62
CA GLY A 116 5.94 4.85 -7.55
C GLY A 116 5.16 5.57 -6.43
N HIS A 117 3.89 5.23 -6.18
CA HIS A 117 3.04 5.88 -5.17
C HIS A 117 3.11 5.19 -3.80
N SER A 118 4.16 4.42 -3.52
CA SER A 118 4.35 3.78 -2.22
C SER A 118 4.70 4.81 -1.16
N GLY A 119 3.96 4.83 -0.05
CA GLY A 119 4.36 5.50 1.19
C GLY A 119 5.40 4.71 1.99
N MET A 120 5.55 3.41 1.71
CA MET A 120 6.51 2.53 2.37
C MET A 120 7.88 2.75 1.77
N THR A 121 8.85 3.05 2.63
CA THR A 121 10.23 3.35 2.25
C THR A 121 10.89 2.11 1.63
N GLY A 122 11.58 2.26 0.49
CA GLY A 122 12.30 1.21 -0.24
C GLY A 122 11.45 0.33 -1.16
N TRP A 123 10.11 0.41 -1.16
CA TRP A 123 9.28 -0.55 -1.92
C TRP A 123 9.21 -0.29 -3.44
N ASN A 124 9.56 0.93 -3.87
CA ASN A 124 9.46 1.40 -5.26
C ASN A 124 10.76 2.09 -5.74
N THR A 125 11.85 1.87 -5.00
CA THR A 125 13.19 2.39 -5.23
C THR A 125 14.21 1.45 -4.59
N ILE A 126 15.51 1.63 -4.79
CA ILE A 126 16.52 0.74 -4.21
C ILE A 126 17.84 1.47 -4.00
N GLN A 127 18.56 1.10 -2.95
CA GLN A 127 19.92 1.53 -2.69
C GLN A 127 20.87 0.46 -3.22
N ASP A 128 21.90 0.85 -3.97
CA ASP A 128 22.94 -0.09 -4.44
C ASP A 128 22.39 -1.33 -5.17
N GLY A 129 21.31 -1.16 -5.95
CA GLY A 129 20.65 -2.24 -6.69
C GLY A 129 20.17 -1.82 -8.09
N VAL A 130 19.34 -2.65 -8.73
CA VAL A 130 18.74 -2.38 -10.04
C VAL A 130 17.29 -1.89 -9.87
N LEU A 131 16.98 -0.68 -10.37
CA LEU A 131 15.60 -0.21 -10.44
C LEU A 131 14.99 -0.52 -11.80
N ILE A 132 13.93 -1.32 -11.85
CA ILE A 132 13.14 -1.53 -13.07
C ILE A 132 12.01 -0.50 -13.10
N SER A 133 12.07 0.45 -14.03
CA SER A 133 11.07 1.50 -14.19
C SER A 133 10.15 1.21 -15.37
N PHE A 134 8.84 1.32 -15.12
CA PHE A 134 7.79 1.17 -16.13
C PHE A 134 7.35 2.49 -16.77
N LYS A 135 8.07 3.59 -16.54
CA LYS A 135 7.71 4.92 -17.03
C LYS A 135 7.35 4.96 -18.53
N ASN A 136 7.99 4.14 -19.36
CA ASN A 136 7.74 4.09 -20.81
C ASN A 136 6.70 3.03 -21.24
N MET A 137 6.24 2.19 -20.31
CA MET A 137 5.15 1.22 -20.50
C MET A 137 3.85 1.81 -19.99
N ASN A 138 3.41 2.93 -20.58
CA ASN A 138 2.34 3.80 -20.08
C ASN A 138 1.17 3.94 -21.06
N THR A 139 0.82 2.86 -21.78
CA THR A 139 -0.32 2.84 -22.69
C THR A 139 -1.52 2.11 -22.07
N SER A 140 -2.73 2.54 -22.44
CA SER A 140 -3.96 1.79 -22.21
C SER A 140 -4.80 1.69 -23.49
N SER A 141 -5.76 0.77 -23.53
CA SER A 141 -6.66 0.62 -24.67
C SER A 141 -7.93 -0.13 -24.28
N TYR A 142 -9.03 0.16 -24.98
CA TYR A 142 -10.32 -0.50 -24.80
C TYR A 142 -10.62 -1.42 -25.99
N ASP A 143 -11.02 -2.66 -25.69
CA ASP A 143 -11.54 -3.62 -26.66
C ASP A 143 -13.07 -3.73 -26.51
N PRO A 144 -13.86 -3.16 -27.44
CA PRO A 144 -15.32 -3.21 -27.38
C PRO A 144 -15.91 -4.59 -27.72
N ASP A 145 -15.16 -5.48 -28.37
CA ASP A 145 -15.65 -6.81 -28.72
C ASP A 145 -15.62 -7.74 -27.50
N HIS A 146 -14.67 -7.53 -26.58
CA HIS A 146 -14.50 -8.32 -25.37
C HIS A 146 -14.91 -7.61 -24.07
N ASP A 147 -15.22 -6.31 -24.14
CA ASP A 147 -15.52 -5.42 -23.01
C ASP A 147 -14.40 -5.44 -21.96
N THR A 148 -13.15 -5.32 -22.46
CA THR A 148 -11.93 -5.33 -21.65
C THR A 148 -11.06 -4.10 -21.89
N ILE A 149 -10.30 -3.74 -20.87
CA ILE A 149 -9.32 -2.66 -20.90
C ILE A 149 -7.96 -3.29 -20.68
N THR A 150 -7.03 -3.04 -21.60
CA THR A 150 -5.62 -3.42 -21.44
C THR A 150 -4.84 -2.21 -20.93
N MET A 151 -4.01 -2.41 -19.90
CA MET A 151 -3.15 -1.38 -19.31
C MET A 151 -1.74 -1.93 -19.14
N LEU A 152 -0.75 -1.12 -19.50
CA LEU A 152 0.64 -1.37 -19.12
C LEU A 152 0.95 -0.75 -17.74
N PRO A 153 1.98 -1.23 -17.00
CA PRO A 153 2.11 -0.91 -15.59
C PRO A 153 2.47 0.56 -15.28
N GLY A 154 3.00 1.28 -16.26
CA GLY A 154 3.44 2.66 -16.13
C GLY A 154 2.31 3.70 -16.16
N VAL A 155 1.07 3.31 -16.48
CA VAL A 155 -0.06 4.25 -16.54
C VAL A 155 -0.44 4.80 -15.16
N ARG A 156 -1.00 6.01 -15.16
CA ARG A 156 -1.70 6.61 -14.01
C ARG A 156 -3.20 6.51 -14.16
N TRP A 157 -3.93 6.45 -13.04
CA TRP A 157 -5.39 6.34 -13.09
C TRP A 157 -6.03 7.52 -13.81
N GLY A 158 -5.56 8.75 -13.59
CA GLY A 158 -6.07 9.93 -14.31
C GLY A 158 -5.93 9.81 -15.83
N GLU A 159 -4.81 9.24 -16.31
CA GLU A 159 -4.55 9.00 -17.73
C GLU A 159 -5.50 7.95 -18.30
N VAL A 160 -5.62 6.80 -17.61
CA VAL A 160 -6.51 5.71 -18.04
C VAL A 160 -7.97 6.18 -18.07
N ILE A 161 -8.46 6.84 -17.01
CA ILE A 161 -9.85 7.33 -17.00
C ILE A 161 -10.09 8.34 -18.13
N THR A 162 -9.12 9.22 -18.41
CA THR A 162 -9.22 10.16 -19.52
C THR A 162 -9.26 9.45 -20.88
N GLU A 163 -8.44 8.42 -21.07
CA GLU A 163 -8.39 7.65 -22.32
C GLU A 163 -9.67 6.83 -22.56
N MET A 164 -10.29 6.33 -21.49
CA MET A 164 -11.53 5.53 -21.57
C MET A 164 -12.81 6.38 -21.66
N GLU A 165 -12.76 7.66 -21.29
CA GLU A 165 -13.92 8.58 -21.26
C GLU A 165 -14.73 8.61 -22.56
N PRO A 166 -14.11 8.69 -23.76
CA PRO A 166 -14.86 8.74 -25.02
C PRO A 166 -15.68 7.47 -25.30
N PHE A 167 -15.32 6.34 -24.69
CA PHE A 167 -16.03 5.07 -24.82
C PHE A 167 -17.10 4.88 -23.73
N GLY A 168 -17.17 5.78 -22.74
CA GLY A 168 -18.10 5.70 -21.63
C GLY A 168 -17.83 4.54 -20.67
N VAL A 169 -16.59 4.06 -20.64
CA VAL A 169 -16.16 2.96 -19.75
C VAL A 169 -15.03 3.39 -18.83
N ALA A 170 -14.80 2.62 -17.77
CA ALA A 170 -13.66 2.74 -16.89
C ALA A 170 -13.26 1.37 -16.33
N PRO A 171 -11.98 1.13 -16.00
CA PRO A 171 -11.62 -0.03 -15.19
C PRO A 171 -12.04 0.22 -13.73
N VAL A 172 -12.22 -0.87 -12.96
CA VAL A 172 -12.23 -0.77 -11.50
C VAL A 172 -10.80 -0.43 -11.06
N GLY A 173 -10.54 0.86 -10.86
CA GLY A 173 -9.20 1.41 -10.60
C GLY A 173 -9.17 2.37 -9.41
N GLY A 174 -8.00 2.96 -9.13
CA GLY A 174 -7.77 3.80 -7.96
C GLY A 174 -8.63 5.07 -7.91
N ARG A 175 -8.92 5.52 -6.68
CA ARG A 175 -9.70 6.75 -6.40
C ARG A 175 -8.92 8.05 -6.61
N ILE A 176 -7.59 7.98 -6.67
CA ILE A 176 -6.67 9.12 -6.76
C ILE A 176 -5.94 9.08 -8.10
N SER A 177 -6.00 10.19 -8.86
CA SER A 177 -5.50 10.30 -10.23
C SER A 177 -4.01 9.99 -10.39
N GLU A 178 -3.18 10.37 -9.42
CA GLU A 178 -1.73 10.19 -9.47
C GLU A 178 -1.30 8.75 -9.16
N VAL A 179 -2.16 7.92 -8.58
CA VAL A 179 -1.82 6.53 -8.24
C VAL A 179 -1.65 5.72 -9.53
N GLY A 180 -0.71 4.78 -9.53
CA GLY A 180 -0.47 3.88 -10.67
C GLY A 180 -0.98 2.45 -10.44
N THR A 181 -0.73 1.59 -11.42
CA THR A 181 -1.24 0.20 -11.48
C THR A 181 -0.83 -0.71 -10.34
N GLY A 182 0.26 -0.41 -9.61
CA GLY A 182 0.69 -1.20 -8.45
C GLY A 182 -0.40 -1.35 -7.38
N LEU A 183 -1.36 -0.42 -7.35
CA LEU A 183 -2.58 -0.49 -6.53
C LEU A 183 -3.38 -1.78 -6.77
N LEU A 184 -3.41 -2.28 -8.02
CA LEU A 184 -4.13 -3.51 -8.38
C LEU A 184 -3.55 -4.72 -7.64
N LEU A 185 -2.23 -4.79 -7.45
CA LEU A 185 -1.58 -5.94 -6.81
C LEU A 185 -1.81 -6.01 -5.29
N GLY A 186 -2.26 -4.91 -4.68
CA GLY A 186 -2.67 -4.84 -3.27
C GLY A 186 -4.18 -5.04 -3.04
N GLY A 187 -4.94 -5.38 -4.09
CA GLY A 187 -6.40 -5.41 -4.07
C GLY A 187 -6.97 -4.21 -4.81
N GLY A 188 -6.79 -3.02 -4.24
CA GLY A 188 -7.15 -1.74 -4.85
C GLY A 188 -8.59 -1.29 -4.60
N LEU A 189 -8.73 -0.08 -4.04
CA LEU A 189 -10.01 0.57 -3.76
C LEU A 189 -10.39 1.54 -4.88
N SER A 190 -11.64 1.46 -5.30
CA SER A 190 -12.27 2.18 -6.40
C SER A 190 -13.61 2.79 -6.00
N PHE A 191 -14.04 3.83 -6.73
CA PHE A 191 -15.44 4.29 -6.69
C PHE A 191 -16.44 3.22 -7.18
N LEU A 192 -15.96 2.15 -7.81
CA LEU A 192 -16.79 1.06 -8.32
C LEU A 192 -16.79 -0.18 -7.40
N SER A 193 -16.05 -0.17 -6.29
CA SER A 193 -15.77 -1.39 -5.51
C SER A 193 -16.99 -2.01 -4.87
N SER A 194 -17.94 -1.20 -4.42
CA SER A 194 -19.21 -1.62 -3.82
C SER A 194 -19.98 -2.57 -4.74
N ALA A 195 -19.95 -2.33 -6.05
CA ALA A 195 -20.57 -3.18 -7.06
C ALA A 195 -19.64 -4.29 -7.57
N GLU A 196 -18.35 -3.98 -7.73
CA GLU A 196 -17.45 -4.78 -8.55
C GLU A 196 -16.37 -5.55 -7.79
N GLY A 197 -16.30 -5.44 -6.47
CA GLY A 197 -15.23 -6.04 -5.66
C GLY A 197 -13.97 -5.17 -5.63
N TYR A 198 -12.86 -5.72 -5.18
CA TYR A 198 -11.57 -5.04 -5.31
C TYR A 198 -11.22 -4.85 -6.80
N ALA A 199 -10.39 -3.86 -7.10
CA ALA A 199 -9.88 -3.66 -8.45
C ALA A 199 -9.24 -4.95 -9.02
N SER A 200 -8.52 -5.69 -8.18
CA SER A 200 -7.91 -6.98 -8.52
C SER A 200 -8.90 -8.12 -8.80
N ASP A 201 -10.13 -8.04 -8.31
CA ASP A 201 -11.16 -9.05 -8.59
C ASP A 201 -11.60 -9.01 -10.07
N ASN A 202 -11.27 -7.92 -10.78
CA ASN A 202 -11.71 -7.63 -12.14
C ASN A 202 -10.67 -7.99 -13.21
N TYR A 203 -9.58 -8.66 -12.83
CA TYR A 203 -8.62 -9.20 -13.78
C TYR A 203 -9.27 -10.18 -14.76
N VAL A 204 -8.82 -10.10 -16.01
CA VAL A 204 -9.11 -11.08 -17.08
C VAL A 204 -7.84 -11.90 -17.34
N SER A 205 -6.72 -11.23 -17.57
CA SER A 205 -5.41 -11.85 -17.76
C SER A 205 -4.28 -10.95 -17.23
N LEU A 206 -3.18 -11.57 -16.81
CA LEU A 206 -1.97 -10.87 -16.36
C LEU A 206 -0.75 -11.46 -17.08
N ASP A 207 0.10 -10.63 -17.68
CA ASP A 207 1.42 -11.08 -18.15
C ASP A 207 2.44 -10.84 -17.04
N VAL A 208 3.08 -11.90 -16.56
CA VAL A 208 3.94 -11.91 -15.35
C VAL A 208 5.32 -12.42 -15.70
N VAL A 209 6.35 -11.64 -15.37
CA VAL A 209 7.75 -12.09 -15.40
C VAL A 209 8.11 -12.67 -14.04
N LEU A 210 8.43 -13.97 -14.01
CA LEU A 210 8.86 -14.69 -12.82
C LEU A 210 10.33 -14.38 -12.47
N VAL A 211 10.77 -14.85 -11.29
CA VAL A 211 12.12 -14.57 -10.77
C VAL A 211 13.23 -15.02 -11.71
N ASP A 212 13.04 -16.11 -12.46
CA ASP A 212 14.01 -16.62 -13.43
C ASP A 212 14.01 -15.88 -14.79
N GLY A 213 13.14 -14.88 -14.95
CA GLY A 213 12.93 -14.13 -16.19
C GLY A 213 11.93 -14.76 -17.16
N THR A 214 11.27 -15.87 -16.80
CA THR A 214 10.22 -16.49 -17.62
C THR A 214 8.97 -15.60 -17.64
N LEU A 215 8.44 -15.30 -18.83
CA LEU A 215 7.16 -14.62 -19.00
C LEU A 215 6.04 -15.66 -19.11
N VAL A 216 5.00 -15.49 -18.28
CA VAL A 216 3.79 -16.32 -18.28
C VAL A 216 2.56 -15.44 -18.38
N THR A 217 1.50 -15.93 -19.02
CA THR A 217 0.18 -15.27 -18.97
C THR A 217 -0.70 -16.03 -17.99
N ALA A 218 -1.05 -15.39 -16.88
CA ALA A 218 -1.90 -15.96 -15.84
C ALA A 218 -3.37 -15.58 -16.06
N THR A 219 -4.25 -16.57 -16.01
CA THR A 219 -5.70 -16.42 -16.15
C THR A 219 -6.40 -17.28 -15.09
N ALA A 220 -7.72 -17.13 -14.93
CA ALA A 220 -8.48 -17.90 -13.96
C ALA A 220 -8.62 -19.40 -14.32
N ASP A 221 -8.35 -19.79 -15.57
CA ASP A 221 -8.69 -21.09 -16.14
C ASP A 221 -7.53 -21.84 -16.80
N ASN A 222 -6.28 -21.40 -16.58
CA ASN A 222 -5.07 -22.09 -17.05
C ASN A 222 -4.17 -22.61 -15.91
N GLU A 223 -3.02 -23.20 -16.25
CA GLU A 223 -2.07 -23.76 -15.30
C GLU A 223 -1.47 -22.75 -14.29
N PHE A 224 -1.64 -21.46 -14.53
CA PHE A 224 -1.19 -20.34 -13.69
C PHE A 224 -2.34 -19.71 -12.87
N GLN A 225 -3.49 -20.37 -12.76
CA GLN A 225 -4.66 -19.89 -12.00
C GLN A 225 -4.37 -19.57 -10.52
N ASP A 226 -3.38 -20.24 -9.92
CA ASP A 226 -2.95 -19.99 -8.55
C ASP A 226 -2.12 -18.71 -8.43
N LEU A 227 -1.21 -18.46 -9.38
CA LEU A 227 -0.49 -17.18 -9.52
C LEU A 227 -1.47 -16.03 -9.79
N PHE A 228 -2.43 -16.24 -10.70
CA PHE A 228 -3.48 -15.27 -11.01
C PHE A 228 -4.26 -14.87 -9.75
N LYS A 229 -4.68 -15.84 -8.92
CA LYS A 229 -5.34 -15.57 -7.66
C LYS A 229 -4.41 -14.90 -6.66
N ALA A 230 -3.16 -15.36 -6.52
CA ALA A 230 -2.20 -14.77 -5.57
C ALA A 230 -1.92 -13.28 -5.85
N LEU A 231 -1.86 -12.87 -7.12
CA LEU A 231 -1.66 -11.48 -7.52
C LEU A 231 -2.86 -10.56 -7.24
N LYS A 232 -3.98 -11.09 -6.73
CA LYS A 232 -5.14 -10.28 -6.30
C LYS A 232 -5.01 -9.64 -4.91
N GLY A 233 -3.78 -9.54 -4.39
CA GLY A 233 -3.47 -9.03 -3.05
C GLY A 233 -2.03 -9.34 -2.60
N GLY A 234 -1.31 -10.18 -3.36
CA GLY A 234 0.06 -10.63 -3.05
C GLY A 234 1.19 -9.66 -3.41
N ALA A 235 0.88 -8.44 -3.89
CA ALA A 235 1.88 -7.45 -4.27
C ALA A 235 2.87 -7.96 -5.36
N ASN A 236 4.09 -7.39 -5.36
CA ASN A 236 5.20 -7.79 -6.23
C ASN A 236 5.90 -9.10 -5.79
N ARG A 237 5.44 -9.79 -4.74
CA ARG A 237 6.11 -10.98 -4.21
C ARG A 237 6.04 -12.19 -5.15
N PHE A 238 5.07 -12.22 -6.07
CA PHE A 238 4.81 -13.36 -6.94
C PHE A 238 5.34 -13.19 -8.36
N GLY A 239 6.01 -12.08 -8.66
CA GLY A 239 6.55 -11.75 -9.98
C GLY A 239 6.25 -10.31 -10.39
N ILE A 240 6.80 -9.90 -11.52
CA ILE A 240 6.63 -8.57 -12.08
C ILE A 240 5.55 -8.59 -13.15
N VAL A 241 4.41 -7.95 -12.88
CA VAL A 241 3.34 -7.83 -13.88
C VAL A 241 3.69 -6.75 -14.92
N THR A 242 3.64 -7.15 -16.19
CA THR A 242 4.01 -6.32 -17.36
C THR A 242 2.82 -5.95 -18.24
N LYS A 243 1.66 -6.59 -18.04
CA LYS A 243 0.39 -6.25 -18.69
C LYS A 243 -0.78 -6.65 -17.80
N TYR A 244 -1.76 -5.77 -17.70
CA TYR A 244 -3.05 -6.04 -17.06
C TYR A 244 -4.13 -6.01 -18.13
N GLU A 245 -4.93 -7.06 -18.24
CA GLU A 245 -6.22 -7.00 -18.90
C GLU A 245 -7.32 -7.10 -17.83
N VAL A 246 -8.24 -6.14 -17.83
CA VAL A 246 -9.30 -6.05 -16.83
C VAL A 246 -10.66 -5.85 -17.49
N LYS A 247 -11.73 -6.16 -16.77
CA LYS A 247 -13.09 -5.86 -17.23
C LYS A 247 -13.34 -4.34 -17.30
N ALA A 248 -14.01 -3.92 -18.37
CA ALA A 248 -14.54 -2.58 -18.50
C ALA A 248 -15.88 -2.46 -17.75
N VAL A 249 -16.08 -1.32 -17.08
CA VAL A 249 -17.35 -0.98 -16.40
C VAL A 249 -17.95 0.23 -17.10
N HIS A 250 -19.23 0.16 -17.45
CA HIS A 250 -19.93 1.22 -18.20
C HIS A 250 -20.33 2.38 -17.29
N THR A 251 -19.42 3.35 -17.14
CA THR A 251 -19.58 4.52 -16.26
C THR A 251 -20.23 5.73 -16.94
N GLY A 252 -20.40 5.68 -18.26
CA GLY A 252 -20.91 6.78 -19.08
C GLY A 252 -19.88 7.84 -19.42
N THR A 253 -20.19 8.69 -20.41
CA THR A 253 -19.32 9.79 -20.85
C THR A 253 -19.50 11.04 -19.97
N LYS A 254 -18.67 12.06 -20.18
CA LYS A 254 -18.74 13.32 -19.44
C LYS A 254 -20.05 14.07 -19.63
N GLU A 255 -20.72 13.89 -20.77
CA GLU A 255 -22.00 14.51 -21.07
C GLU A 255 -23.16 13.86 -20.29
N GLU A 256 -23.05 12.57 -19.96
CA GLU A 256 -24.13 11.83 -19.31
C GLU A 256 -24.26 12.15 -17.82
N LYS A 257 -23.16 12.57 -17.16
CA LYS A 257 -23.10 12.96 -15.74
C LYS A 257 -23.92 12.04 -14.82
N ARG A 258 -23.67 10.73 -14.90
CA ARG A 258 -24.44 9.67 -14.22
C ARG A 258 -24.32 9.70 -12.71
N TRP A 259 -23.34 10.40 -12.15
CA TRP A 259 -23.11 10.50 -10.73
C TRP A 259 -23.71 11.79 -10.17
N TRP A 260 -24.18 11.73 -8.93
CA TRP A 260 -24.59 12.89 -8.16
C TRP A 260 -23.87 12.85 -6.81
N GLY A 261 -23.26 13.95 -6.40
CA GLY A 261 -22.62 14.05 -5.09
C GLY A 261 -21.59 15.15 -5.02
N GLY A 262 -20.79 15.13 -3.96
CA GLY A 262 -19.70 16.07 -3.76
C GLY A 262 -19.10 16.00 -2.37
N LEU A 263 -18.25 16.97 -2.08
CA LEU A 263 -17.56 17.09 -0.81
C LEU A 263 -18.45 17.77 0.24
N PHE A 264 -18.46 17.22 1.45
CA PHE A 264 -19.09 17.79 2.63
C PHE A 264 -18.01 17.99 3.70
N VAL A 265 -17.95 19.18 4.31
CA VAL A 265 -16.98 19.50 5.36
C VAL A 265 -17.71 19.65 6.68
N TYR A 266 -17.32 18.87 7.68
CA TYR A 266 -17.92 18.82 9.00
C TYR A 266 -17.01 19.51 10.03
N PRO A 267 -17.58 20.22 11.01
CA PRO A 267 -16.80 20.75 12.11
C PRO A 267 -16.38 19.62 13.06
N ASN A 268 -15.27 19.79 13.79
CA ASN A 268 -14.81 18.80 14.78
C ASN A 268 -15.89 18.46 15.84
N SER A 269 -16.79 19.40 16.16
CA SER A 269 -17.93 19.16 17.07
C SER A 269 -18.93 18.12 16.56
N SER A 270 -18.87 17.74 15.27
CA SER A 270 -19.71 16.69 14.67
C SER A 270 -18.98 15.35 14.53
N SER A 271 -17.73 15.24 14.99
CA SER A 271 -16.90 14.04 14.84
C SER A 271 -17.58 12.78 15.39
N GLU A 272 -18.17 12.84 16.58
CA GLU A 272 -18.84 11.69 17.20
C GLU A 272 -20.02 11.18 16.36
N ALA A 273 -20.92 12.09 15.95
CA ALA A 273 -22.06 11.73 15.11
C ALA A 273 -21.60 11.20 13.74
N LEU A 274 -20.54 11.77 13.17
CA LEU A 274 -20.03 11.37 11.87
C LEU A 274 -19.33 10.00 11.91
N LEU A 275 -18.52 9.74 12.94
CA LEU A 275 -17.91 8.43 13.15
C LEU A 275 -18.98 7.35 13.40
N GLY A 276 -20.08 7.72 14.07
CA GLY A 276 -21.30 6.92 14.14
C GLY A 276 -21.86 6.58 12.76
N ALA A 277 -22.12 7.58 11.94
CA ALA A 277 -22.64 7.40 10.58
C ALA A 277 -21.69 6.57 9.69
N ILE A 278 -20.36 6.71 9.84
CA ILE A 278 -19.36 5.89 9.13
C ILE A 278 -19.46 4.42 9.57
N ALA A 279 -19.54 4.15 10.87
CA ALA A 279 -19.67 2.80 11.39
C ALA A 279 -20.98 2.14 10.95
N HIS A 280 -22.09 2.88 10.98
CA HIS A 280 -23.40 2.44 10.48
C HIS A 280 -23.37 2.17 8.98
N TYR A 281 -22.83 3.10 8.19
CA TYR A 281 -22.69 2.95 6.75
C TYR A 281 -21.91 1.67 6.39
N THR A 282 -20.82 1.42 7.11
CA THR A 282 -19.95 0.25 6.92
C THR A 282 -20.69 -1.07 7.21
N HIS A 283 -21.61 -1.09 8.18
CA HIS A 283 -22.38 -2.28 8.54
C HIS A 283 -23.64 -2.46 7.69
N ASP A 284 -24.46 -1.41 7.59
CA ASP A 284 -25.85 -1.46 7.14
C ASP A 284 -26.01 -1.27 5.63
N THR A 285 -25.03 -0.67 4.94
CA THR A 285 -25.18 -0.32 3.52
C THR A 285 -24.96 -1.52 2.61
N GLU A 286 -26.00 -1.83 1.84
CA GLU A 286 -25.96 -2.82 0.75
C GLU A 286 -26.17 -2.20 -0.63
N ASP A 287 -26.44 -0.89 -0.70
CA ASP A 287 -26.58 -0.16 -1.95
C ASP A 287 -25.21 -0.02 -2.65
N THR A 288 -25.07 -0.67 -3.79
CA THR A 288 -23.81 -0.68 -4.55
C THR A 288 -23.53 0.63 -5.27
N ASN A 289 -24.50 1.55 -5.36
CA ASN A 289 -24.32 2.84 -6.03
C ASN A 289 -23.85 3.95 -5.10
N ALA A 290 -23.97 3.75 -3.78
CA ALA A 290 -23.50 4.68 -2.78
C ALA A 290 -21.99 4.48 -2.53
N VAL A 291 -21.23 5.56 -2.56
CA VAL A 291 -19.80 5.56 -2.26
C VAL A 291 -19.46 6.70 -1.32
N MET A 292 -18.67 6.37 -0.30
CA MET A 292 -18.17 7.31 0.69
C MET A 292 -16.64 7.22 0.76
N VAL A 293 -15.98 8.38 0.83
CA VAL A 293 -14.54 8.49 1.12
C VAL A 293 -14.36 9.53 2.22
N THR A 294 -13.65 9.20 3.29
CA THR A 294 -13.40 10.11 4.41
C THR A 294 -11.99 10.69 4.32
N VAL A 295 -11.81 11.93 4.76
CA VAL A 295 -10.49 12.53 4.97
C VAL A 295 -10.59 13.38 6.22
N ILE A 296 -9.99 12.92 7.31
CA ILE A 296 -9.78 13.70 8.53
C ILE A 296 -8.35 14.17 8.51
N MET A 297 -8.13 15.49 8.46
CA MET A 297 -6.80 16.06 8.31
C MET A 297 -6.53 17.16 9.32
N THR A 298 -5.34 17.14 9.93
CA THR A 298 -4.86 18.16 10.85
C THR A 298 -3.66 18.86 10.21
N THR A 299 -3.74 20.19 10.09
CA THR A 299 -2.73 21.02 9.44
C THR A 299 -2.35 22.20 10.33
N TRP A 300 -1.07 22.42 10.56
CA TRP A 300 -0.63 23.53 11.42
C TRP A 300 -0.66 24.90 10.74
N PRO A 301 -0.98 25.98 11.48
CA PRO A 301 -1.09 26.07 12.93
C PRO A 301 -2.46 25.68 13.53
N SER A 302 -3.42 25.21 12.72
CA SER A 302 -4.72 24.74 13.22
C SER A 302 -4.58 23.36 13.88
N LEU A 303 -4.92 23.26 15.16
CA LEU A 303 -4.99 21.96 15.85
C LEU A 303 -6.38 21.32 15.78
N GLU A 304 -7.37 22.05 15.26
CA GLU A 304 -8.67 21.45 14.98
C GLU A 304 -8.61 20.70 13.65
N PRO A 305 -8.92 19.39 13.63
CA PRO A 305 -9.00 18.62 12.40
C PRO A 305 -10.11 19.13 11.49
N SER A 306 -9.81 19.22 10.20
CA SER A 306 -10.83 19.35 9.16
C SER A 306 -11.33 17.95 8.81
N ILE A 307 -12.64 17.73 8.90
CA ILE A 307 -13.27 16.46 8.54
C ILE A 307 -14.02 16.65 7.23
N SER A 308 -13.54 16.03 6.17
CA SER A 308 -14.17 16.08 4.85
C SER A 308 -14.66 14.69 4.46
N VAL A 309 -15.88 14.59 3.92
CA VAL A 309 -16.43 13.35 3.42
C VAL A 309 -16.95 13.58 2.01
N LEU A 310 -16.39 12.84 1.05
CA LEU A 310 -16.89 12.76 -0.31
C LEU A 310 -18.03 11.74 -0.32
N LEU A 311 -19.24 12.21 -0.58
CA LEU A 311 -20.43 11.38 -0.72
C LEU A 311 -20.85 11.45 -2.18
N VAL A 312 -20.92 10.31 -2.85
CA VAL A 312 -21.35 10.25 -4.25
C VAL A 312 -22.24 9.05 -4.49
N TYR A 313 -23.18 9.21 -5.40
CA TYR A 313 -24.15 8.20 -5.77
C TYR A 313 -24.20 8.06 -7.28
N ASN A 314 -24.09 6.84 -7.80
CA ASN A 314 -24.35 6.57 -9.22
C ASN A 314 -25.86 6.56 -9.46
N GLY A 315 -26.44 7.70 -9.84
CA GLY A 315 -27.87 7.86 -10.03
C GLY A 315 -28.36 9.29 -9.75
N THR A 316 -29.55 9.39 -9.16
CA THR A 316 -30.26 10.67 -8.99
C THR A 316 -30.02 11.32 -7.63
N GLU A 317 -30.25 12.62 -7.55
CA GLU A 317 -30.26 13.38 -6.28
C GLU A 317 -31.20 12.77 -5.23
N ALA A 318 -32.37 12.29 -5.63
CA ALA A 318 -33.33 11.70 -4.70
C ALA A 318 -32.78 10.41 -4.07
N SER A 319 -32.12 9.58 -4.87
CA SER A 319 -31.45 8.36 -4.41
C SER A 319 -30.25 8.67 -3.52
N PHE A 320 -29.44 9.68 -3.90
CA PHE A 320 -28.36 10.19 -3.06
C PHE A 320 -28.86 10.63 -1.68
N ASN A 321 -29.91 11.46 -1.64
CA ASN A 321 -30.47 11.99 -0.40
C ASN A 321 -31.03 10.88 0.48
N HIS A 322 -31.55 9.81 -0.11
CA HIS A 322 -32.00 8.64 0.62
C HIS A 322 -30.82 7.82 1.18
N ALA A 323 -29.83 7.51 0.35
CA ALA A 323 -28.69 6.68 0.73
C ALA A 323 -27.82 7.32 1.82
N PHE A 324 -27.66 8.64 1.78
CA PHE A 324 -26.81 9.39 2.72
C PHE A 324 -27.61 10.23 3.72
N ALA A 325 -28.88 9.89 3.96
CA ALA A 325 -29.78 10.68 4.83
C ALA A 325 -29.19 10.96 6.22
N GLU A 326 -28.50 9.98 6.82
CA GLU A 326 -27.85 10.12 8.12
C GLU A 326 -26.72 11.17 8.07
N PHE A 327 -25.79 11.05 7.12
CA PHE A 327 -24.72 12.03 6.92
C PHE A 327 -25.26 13.45 6.69
N LEU A 328 -26.29 13.58 5.85
CA LEU A 328 -26.91 14.88 5.52
C LEU A 328 -27.68 15.50 6.69
N SER A 329 -28.04 14.71 7.71
CA SER A 329 -28.68 15.21 8.93
C SER A 329 -27.68 15.80 9.93
N ILE A 330 -26.40 15.46 9.80
CA ILE A 330 -25.33 15.95 10.67
C ILE A 330 -24.94 17.38 10.24
N PRO A 331 -24.77 18.33 11.18
CA PRO A 331 -24.37 19.70 10.84
C PRO A 331 -23.02 19.74 10.11
N TYR A 332 -23.02 20.22 8.86
CA TYR A 332 -21.81 20.51 8.08
C TYR A 332 -21.56 22.01 7.96
N THR A 333 -20.30 22.42 7.80
CA THR A 333 -19.90 23.83 7.62
C THR A 333 -19.99 24.28 6.16
N SER A 334 -19.71 23.37 5.22
CA SER A 334 -19.86 23.64 3.79
C SER A 334 -20.09 22.34 3.01
N SER A 335 -20.68 22.46 1.82
CA SER A 335 -20.85 21.36 0.88
C SER A 335 -20.90 21.89 -0.55
N SER A 336 -20.55 21.03 -1.51
CA SER A 336 -20.59 21.38 -2.93
C SER A 336 -21.10 20.22 -3.82
N PRO A 337 -22.32 19.71 -3.59
CA PRO A 337 -22.83 18.60 -4.38
C PRO A 337 -23.33 19.05 -5.76
N GLY A 338 -23.29 18.12 -6.72
CA GLY A 338 -23.86 18.31 -8.05
C GLY A 338 -23.74 17.07 -8.93
N SER A 339 -24.16 17.20 -10.18
CA SER A 339 -24.00 16.15 -11.19
C SER A 339 -22.56 16.06 -11.69
N LEU A 340 -22.02 14.86 -11.66
CA LEU A 340 -20.63 14.54 -11.98
C LEU A 340 -20.57 13.43 -13.03
N SER A 341 -19.61 13.54 -13.93
CA SER A 341 -19.11 12.42 -14.72
C SER A 341 -18.11 11.59 -13.91
N PHE A 342 -17.81 10.37 -14.38
CA PHE A 342 -16.78 9.55 -13.72
C PHE A 342 -15.39 10.20 -13.78
N LEU A 343 -15.08 10.93 -14.86
CA LEU A 343 -13.83 11.70 -14.98
C LEU A 343 -13.79 12.88 -14.00
N GLU A 344 -14.89 13.61 -13.80
CA GLU A 344 -14.95 14.67 -12.77
C GLU A 344 -14.79 14.06 -11.36
N LEU A 345 -15.40 12.91 -11.11
CA LEU A 345 -15.27 12.17 -9.85
C LEU A 345 -13.84 11.70 -9.59
N SER A 346 -13.15 11.12 -10.58
CA SER A 346 -11.78 10.65 -10.43
C SER A 346 -10.77 11.75 -10.13
N ASN A 347 -11.12 13.01 -10.42
CA ASN A 347 -10.31 14.20 -10.15
C ASN A 347 -10.80 14.99 -8.92
N ALA A 348 -11.77 14.46 -8.16
CA ALA A 348 -12.35 15.16 -7.00
C ALA A 348 -11.41 15.20 -5.78
N VAL A 349 -10.41 14.31 -5.73
CA VAL A 349 -9.44 14.22 -4.62
C VAL A 349 -8.03 14.23 -5.22
N HIS A 350 -7.19 15.15 -4.75
CA HIS A 350 -5.81 15.31 -5.20
C HIS A 350 -4.87 15.44 -4.00
N PHE A 351 -3.75 14.71 -4.03
CA PHE A 351 -2.68 14.84 -3.04
C PHE A 351 -1.38 15.25 -3.74
N PRO A 352 -0.80 16.40 -3.37
CA PRO A 352 0.41 16.87 -4.03
C PRO A 352 1.58 15.91 -3.78
N SER A 353 2.40 15.71 -4.80
CA SER A 353 3.69 15.02 -4.71
C SER A 353 4.76 15.90 -4.06
N GLY A 354 5.92 15.31 -3.74
CA GLY A 354 7.09 16.07 -3.29
C GLY A 354 7.18 16.23 -1.78
N MET A 355 6.47 15.39 -1.03
CA MET A 355 6.55 15.29 0.42
C MET A 355 6.91 13.87 0.83
N GLY A 356 7.65 13.73 1.93
CA GLY A 356 7.83 12.44 2.59
C GLY A 356 6.51 12.01 3.19
N THR A 357 6.15 10.75 3.09
CA THR A 357 4.92 10.22 3.69
C THR A 357 5.15 8.83 4.24
N LEU A 358 4.54 8.53 5.39
CA LEU A 358 4.48 7.21 6.00
C LEU A 358 3.04 6.85 6.33
N PHE A 359 2.71 5.57 6.21
CA PHE A 359 1.37 5.02 6.43
C PHE A 359 1.36 3.99 7.57
N SER A 360 0.25 3.92 8.28
CA SER A 360 -0.02 2.94 9.33
C SER A 360 -1.48 2.48 9.20
N ALA A 361 -1.74 1.19 9.30
CA ALA A 361 -3.07 0.63 9.09
C ALA A 361 -3.72 0.05 10.34
N SER A 362 -5.05 0.07 10.38
CA SER A 362 -5.87 -0.81 11.23
C SER A 362 -7.12 -1.27 10.46
N SER A 363 -7.99 -2.05 11.09
CA SER A 363 -9.26 -2.49 10.51
C SER A 363 -10.33 -2.69 11.59
N LEU A 364 -11.51 -2.10 11.38
CA LEU A 364 -12.64 -2.18 12.31
C LEU A 364 -13.91 -2.66 11.62
N ALA A 365 -14.64 -3.55 12.26
CA ALA A 365 -15.98 -3.93 11.83
C ALA A 365 -16.93 -2.73 11.90
N GLY A 366 -17.87 -2.65 10.95
CA GLY A 366 -18.98 -1.73 11.06
C GLY A 366 -19.89 -2.09 12.24
N THR A 367 -20.60 -1.08 12.74
CA THR A 367 -21.53 -1.19 13.87
C THR A 367 -22.97 -0.98 13.39
N PRO A 368 -23.94 -1.85 13.72
CA PRO A 368 -25.34 -1.64 13.34
C PRO A 368 -25.94 -0.42 14.06
N ALA A 369 -26.70 0.41 13.33
CA ALA A 369 -27.28 1.67 13.85
C ALA A 369 -28.21 1.53 15.07
N ASN A 370 -28.78 0.33 15.29
CA ASN A 370 -29.73 0.06 16.38
C ASN A 370 -29.19 -0.95 17.42
N SER A 371 -27.87 -1.05 17.55
CA SER A 371 -27.24 -2.00 18.47
C SER A 371 -26.68 -1.33 19.73
N ASP A 372 -26.56 -2.09 20.82
CA ASP A 372 -25.82 -1.69 22.02
C ASP A 372 -24.29 -1.75 21.79
N VAL A 373 -23.83 -2.13 20.58
CA VAL A 373 -22.42 -2.16 20.22
C VAL A 373 -21.97 -0.72 20.03
N SER A 374 -21.01 -0.28 20.83
CA SER A 374 -20.53 1.10 20.79
C SER A 374 -19.66 1.37 19.56
N VAL A 375 -19.60 2.63 19.16
CA VAL A 375 -18.62 3.17 18.21
C VAL A 375 -17.32 3.60 18.91
N ASP A 376 -17.10 3.13 20.14
CA ASP A 376 -15.95 3.44 20.99
C ASP A 376 -14.61 3.21 20.29
N ASP A 377 -14.48 2.14 19.50
CA ASP A 377 -13.23 1.86 18.78
C ASP A 377 -12.93 2.89 17.68
N TYR A 378 -13.97 3.37 16.97
CA TYR A 378 -13.84 4.47 16.00
C TYR A 378 -13.45 5.78 16.72
N LEU A 379 -14.09 6.08 17.85
CA LEU A 379 -13.79 7.25 18.68
C LEU A 379 -12.39 7.18 19.28
N GLU A 380 -11.93 6.01 19.70
CA GLU A 380 -10.60 5.81 20.26
C GLU A 380 -9.51 5.97 19.19
N LEU A 381 -9.69 5.45 17.97
CA LEU A 381 -8.79 5.73 16.85
C LEU A 381 -8.69 7.24 16.57
N TYR A 382 -9.83 7.93 16.54
CA TYR A 382 -9.88 9.38 16.37
C TYR A 382 -9.16 10.11 17.50
N ARG A 383 -9.33 9.67 18.75
CA ARG A 383 -8.64 10.22 19.92
C ARG A 383 -7.13 10.02 19.85
N GLN A 384 -6.66 8.82 19.49
CA GLN A 384 -5.23 8.53 19.37
C GLN A 384 -4.59 9.36 18.25
N TYR A 385 -5.26 9.47 17.11
CA TYR A 385 -4.85 10.36 16.01
C TYR A 385 -4.72 11.82 16.46
N ASN A 386 -5.70 12.34 17.19
CA ASN A 386 -5.68 13.72 17.70
C ASN A 386 -4.58 13.93 18.74
N ASN A 387 -4.33 12.95 19.61
CA ASN A 387 -3.26 13.01 20.58
C ASN A 387 -1.89 13.08 19.90
N PHE A 388 -1.65 12.24 18.89
CA PHE A 388 -0.42 12.29 18.09
C PHE A 388 -0.28 13.66 17.43
N SER A 389 -1.31 14.11 16.72
CA SER A 389 -1.29 15.38 15.99
C SER A 389 -1.07 16.58 16.93
N SER A 390 -1.62 16.53 18.14
CA SER A 390 -1.40 17.55 19.17
C SER A 390 0.01 17.50 19.76
N ALA A 391 0.55 16.30 19.99
CA ALA A 391 1.90 16.11 20.54
C ALA A 391 2.98 16.68 19.62
N PHE A 392 2.82 16.51 18.31
CA PHE A 392 3.77 16.99 17.30
C PHE A 392 3.40 18.35 16.71
N ALA A 393 2.54 19.11 17.40
CA ALA A 393 2.03 20.38 16.89
C ALA A 393 3.07 21.46 16.60
N SER A 394 4.19 21.38 17.32
CA SER A 394 5.33 22.30 17.17
C SER A 394 6.47 21.70 16.35
N SER A 395 6.27 20.51 15.76
CA SER A 395 7.30 19.88 14.93
C SER A 395 7.59 20.75 13.70
N PRO A 396 8.87 21.07 13.43
CA PRO A 396 9.24 21.77 12.21
C PRO A 396 9.11 20.87 10.98
N ASP A 397 9.04 19.54 11.15
CA ASP A 397 9.17 18.57 10.07
C ASP A 397 7.82 18.09 9.53
N ILE A 398 6.78 18.02 10.38
CA ILE A 398 5.47 17.51 9.93
C ILE A 398 4.70 18.62 9.22
N GLY A 399 4.18 18.30 8.03
CA GLY A 399 3.30 19.14 7.23
C GLY A 399 1.84 18.98 7.65
N PHE A 400 1.36 17.73 7.63
CA PHE A 400 0.01 17.37 8.10
C PHE A 400 -0.05 15.90 8.53
N THR A 401 -1.09 15.57 9.28
CA THR A 401 -1.48 14.19 9.60
C THR A 401 -2.89 13.92 9.06
N LEU A 402 -3.14 12.69 8.63
CA LEU A 402 -4.41 12.28 8.04
C LEU A 402 -4.90 10.97 8.67
N LEU A 403 -6.20 10.88 8.92
CA LEU A 403 -6.91 9.66 9.30
C LEU A 403 -8.05 9.42 8.29
N ASP A 404 -8.15 8.21 7.77
CA ASP A 404 -9.24 7.78 6.88
C ASP A 404 -9.92 6.51 7.42
N PHE A 405 -11.21 6.41 7.13
CA PHE A 405 -12.07 5.26 7.37
C PHE A 405 -12.71 4.86 6.03
N SER A 406 -12.04 3.98 5.29
CA SER A 406 -12.50 3.52 3.97
C SER A 406 -13.36 2.25 4.12
N PRO A 407 -14.68 2.31 3.86
CA PRO A 407 -15.56 1.16 4.03
C PRO A 407 -15.35 0.10 2.95
N VAL A 408 -15.32 -1.17 3.37
CA VAL A 408 -15.41 -2.38 2.56
C VAL A 408 -16.74 -3.05 2.90
N LEU A 409 -17.72 -2.87 2.01
CA LEU A 409 -19.09 -3.32 2.21
C LEU A 409 -19.24 -4.83 1.95
N GLN A 410 -20.27 -5.46 2.53
CA GLN A 410 -20.60 -6.85 2.24
C GLN A 410 -20.98 -7.08 0.77
N SER A 411 -21.54 -6.07 0.09
CA SER A 411 -21.76 -6.07 -1.35
C SER A 411 -20.45 -6.19 -2.15
N GLN A 412 -19.42 -5.41 -1.80
CA GLN A 412 -18.07 -5.49 -2.37
C GLN A 412 -17.46 -6.88 -2.15
N ILE A 413 -17.53 -7.39 -0.91
CA ILE A 413 -17.00 -8.70 -0.57
C ILE A 413 -17.68 -9.79 -1.41
N ARG A 414 -19.03 -9.80 -1.47
CA ARG A 414 -19.78 -10.75 -2.31
C ARG A 414 -19.41 -10.66 -3.79
N ALA A 415 -19.18 -9.46 -4.32
CA ALA A 415 -18.77 -9.29 -5.70
C ALA A 415 -17.41 -9.96 -5.97
N GLY A 416 -16.43 -9.80 -5.07
CA GLY A 416 -15.14 -10.49 -5.15
C GLY A 416 -15.27 -12.01 -5.11
N TYR A 417 -16.05 -12.58 -4.18
CA TYR A 417 -16.29 -14.03 -4.12
C TYR A 417 -16.96 -14.58 -5.40
N LYS A 418 -17.90 -13.84 -6.01
CA LYS A 418 -18.52 -14.21 -7.28
C LYS A 418 -17.51 -14.24 -8.45
N LYS A 419 -16.41 -13.50 -8.34
CA LYS A 419 -15.32 -13.41 -9.34
C LYS A 419 -14.13 -14.32 -9.01
N GLY A 420 -14.38 -15.40 -8.27
CA GLY A 420 -13.37 -16.42 -7.92
C GLY A 420 -12.59 -16.13 -6.63
N GLY A 421 -12.91 -15.03 -5.94
CA GLY A 421 -12.24 -14.63 -4.70
C GLY A 421 -10.81 -14.15 -4.90
N ASN A 422 -10.19 -13.78 -3.78
CA ASN A 422 -8.82 -13.29 -3.69
C ASN A 422 -8.20 -13.69 -2.33
N PRO A 423 -6.89 -13.58 -2.16
CA PRO A 423 -6.22 -14.04 -0.94
C PRO A 423 -6.53 -13.19 0.30
N ILE A 424 -6.90 -11.92 0.13
CA ILE A 424 -7.32 -11.03 1.22
C ILE A 424 -8.45 -11.71 1.99
N ASN A 425 -9.39 -12.32 1.25
CA ASN A 425 -10.45 -13.19 1.73
C ASN A 425 -11.16 -12.66 2.99
N PRO A 426 -11.70 -11.42 2.94
CA PRO A 426 -12.37 -10.84 4.09
C PRO A 426 -13.63 -11.64 4.49
N PRO A 427 -14.06 -11.57 5.76
CA PRO A 427 -15.24 -12.29 6.24
C PRO A 427 -16.52 -11.94 5.47
N LEU A 428 -17.20 -12.96 4.96
CA LEU A 428 -18.46 -12.84 4.23
C LEU A 428 -19.66 -13.19 5.11
N GLY A 429 -20.72 -12.39 5.03
CA GLY A 429 -22.00 -12.62 5.70
C GLY A 429 -22.06 -12.21 7.17
N THR A 430 -21.06 -11.49 7.67
CA THR A 430 -21.01 -11.00 9.06
C THR A 430 -21.29 -9.50 9.13
N THR A 431 -20.34 -8.67 8.73
CA THR A 431 -20.39 -7.20 8.74
C THR A 431 -19.38 -6.66 7.73
N GLY A 432 -19.67 -5.52 7.11
CA GLY A 432 -18.62 -4.79 6.40
C GLY A 432 -17.56 -4.30 7.38
N TYR A 433 -16.45 -3.78 6.87
CA TYR A 433 -15.41 -3.24 7.74
C TYR A 433 -14.75 -2.01 7.14
N SER A 434 -14.25 -1.13 7.99
CA SER A 434 -13.44 0.02 7.58
C SER A 434 -11.97 -0.38 7.57
N ILE A 435 -11.33 -0.14 6.44
CA ILE A 435 -9.88 -0.01 6.35
C ILE A 435 -9.54 1.34 6.99
N ILE A 436 -8.60 1.32 7.92
CA ILE A 436 -8.14 2.52 8.62
C ILE A 436 -6.75 2.87 8.12
N LEU A 437 -6.58 4.10 7.64
CA LEU A 437 -5.26 4.66 7.32
C LEU A 437 -4.96 5.79 8.31
N PHE A 438 -3.83 5.70 8.99
CA PHE A 438 -3.18 6.81 9.66
C PHE A 438 -1.91 7.20 8.89
N GLN A 439 -1.88 8.43 8.39
CA GLN A 439 -0.82 8.97 7.56
C GLN A 439 -0.13 10.14 8.25
N VAL A 440 1.20 10.16 8.16
CA VAL A 440 2.04 11.31 8.53
C VAL A 440 2.75 11.80 7.28
N THR A 441 2.56 13.08 6.94
CA THR A 441 3.21 13.71 5.80
C THR A 441 4.12 14.84 6.25
N TYR A 442 5.33 14.81 5.73
CA TYR A 442 6.43 15.71 6.10
C TYR A 442 6.50 16.91 5.15
N ARG A 443 7.07 17.99 5.64
CA ARG A 443 7.33 19.19 4.82
C ARG A 443 8.37 18.89 3.75
N GLU A 444 8.30 19.66 2.68
CA GLU A 444 9.29 19.61 1.60
C GLU A 444 10.71 19.79 2.16
N GLY A 445 11.64 18.96 1.67
CA GLY A 445 13.05 18.96 2.10
C GLY A 445 13.35 18.09 3.32
N VAL A 446 12.35 17.58 4.04
CA VAL A 446 12.55 16.55 5.06
C VAL A 446 12.80 15.21 4.36
N THR A 447 13.89 14.54 4.75
CA THR A 447 14.35 13.30 4.10
C THR A 447 14.39 12.13 5.07
N GLN A 448 14.31 12.38 6.37
CA GLN A 448 14.30 11.36 7.41
C GLN A 448 13.29 11.73 8.48
N THR A 449 12.75 10.71 9.14
CA THR A 449 11.81 10.86 10.23
C THR A 449 12.56 11.04 11.54
N ALA A 450 12.14 11.99 12.37
CA ALA A 450 12.68 12.14 13.72
C ALA A 450 12.27 10.94 14.59
N GLU A 451 13.18 10.49 15.47
CA GLU A 451 12.99 9.28 16.29
C GLU A 451 11.72 9.34 17.15
N ASP A 452 11.41 10.50 17.72
CA ASP A 452 10.21 10.71 18.53
C ASP A 452 8.91 10.62 17.72
N VAL A 453 8.91 11.09 16.47
CA VAL A 453 7.79 10.96 15.54
C VAL A 453 7.56 9.49 15.20
N GLU A 454 8.63 8.73 14.96
CA GLU A 454 8.54 7.30 14.68
C GLU A 454 8.05 6.51 15.89
N ASP A 455 8.56 6.81 17.10
CA ASP A 455 8.07 6.23 18.35
C ASP A 455 6.57 6.50 18.54
N GLY A 456 6.11 7.72 18.23
CA GLY A 456 4.70 8.08 18.28
C GLY A 456 3.84 7.30 17.28
N ARG A 457 4.36 7.04 16.08
CA ARG A 457 3.68 6.22 15.07
C ARG A 457 3.62 4.76 15.49
N GLN A 458 4.73 4.21 15.99
CA GLN A 458 4.77 2.83 16.49
C GLN A 458 3.83 2.65 17.68
N PHE A 459 3.78 3.63 18.59
CA PHE A 459 2.80 3.64 19.67
C PHE A 459 1.36 3.59 19.14
N TRP A 460 1.04 4.34 18.09
CA TRP A 460 -0.27 4.25 17.45
C TRP A 460 -0.52 2.85 16.87
N ILE A 461 0.44 2.28 16.12
CA ILE A 461 0.31 0.93 15.54
C ILE A 461 0.03 -0.13 16.62
N ASP A 462 0.73 -0.06 17.74
CA ASP A 462 0.63 -1.04 18.82
C ASP A 462 -0.68 -0.91 19.64
N ASN A 463 -1.31 0.27 19.64
CA ASN A 463 -2.46 0.58 20.49
C ASN A 463 -3.75 0.92 19.72
N ALA A 464 -3.69 1.02 18.40
CA ALA A 464 -4.84 1.26 17.55
C ALA A 464 -5.85 0.10 17.70
N PRO A 465 -7.12 0.39 18.07
CA PRO A 465 -8.17 -0.61 18.07
C PRO A 465 -8.26 -1.33 16.73
N SER A 466 -8.46 -2.65 16.78
CA SER A 466 -8.66 -3.52 15.61
C SER A 466 -9.67 -4.62 15.92
N THR A 467 -10.45 -5.04 14.93
CA THR A 467 -11.36 -6.18 15.07
C THR A 467 -10.65 -7.48 14.66
N PRO A 468 -10.57 -8.49 15.55
CA PRO A 468 -9.93 -9.76 15.23
C PRO A 468 -10.52 -10.45 14.00
N GLY A 469 -9.64 -10.94 13.11
CA GLY A 469 -10.03 -11.68 11.91
C GLY A 469 -10.32 -10.79 10.69
N LEU A 470 -10.16 -9.47 10.80
CA LEU A 470 -10.20 -8.58 9.64
C LEU A 470 -8.81 -8.38 9.03
N PRO A 471 -8.71 -8.29 7.69
CA PRO A 471 -7.43 -8.11 7.01
C PRO A 471 -7.01 -6.65 6.97
N LEU A 472 -5.71 -6.39 7.19
CA LEU A 472 -5.11 -5.09 6.92
C LEU A 472 -5.04 -4.83 5.41
N PHE A 473 -5.14 -3.57 5.00
CA PHE A 473 -5.03 -3.21 3.60
C PHE A 473 -3.58 -2.89 3.22
N LEU A 474 -3.01 -3.67 2.30
CA LEU A 474 -1.60 -3.64 1.95
C LEU A 474 -1.09 -2.25 1.53
N SER A 475 -1.87 -1.55 0.71
CA SER A 475 -1.45 -0.26 0.14
C SER A 475 -1.40 0.88 1.15
N GLU A 476 -1.93 0.67 2.35
CA GLU A 476 -2.07 1.67 3.41
C GLU A 476 -1.42 1.22 4.74
N ALA A 477 -0.79 0.04 4.75
CA ALA A 477 -0.12 -0.50 5.92
C ALA A 477 1.34 -0.04 6.01
N ASP A 478 1.84 0.03 7.25
CA ASP A 478 3.26 0.26 7.49
C ASP A 478 4.09 -0.94 6.99
N ALA A 479 5.33 -0.67 6.57
CA ALA A 479 6.25 -1.71 6.08
C ALA A 479 6.51 -2.82 7.13
N ALA A 480 6.44 -2.50 8.42
CA ALA A 480 6.61 -3.46 9.51
C ALA A 480 5.35 -4.26 9.84
N GLN A 481 4.17 -3.85 9.36
CA GLN A 481 2.92 -4.57 9.64
C GLN A 481 2.85 -5.84 8.78
N GLN A 482 2.63 -6.98 9.43
CA GLN A 482 2.53 -8.29 8.75
C GLN A 482 1.19 -8.49 8.05
N VAL A 483 0.95 -7.72 6.99
CA VAL A 483 -0.34 -7.70 6.27
C VAL A 483 -0.78 -9.08 5.82
N PHE A 484 0.09 -9.89 5.21
CA PHE A 484 -0.29 -11.22 4.74
C PHE A 484 -0.74 -12.15 5.86
N ALA A 485 -0.21 -12.00 7.08
CA ALA A 485 -0.64 -12.81 8.21
C ALA A 485 -2.09 -12.52 8.64
N THR A 486 -2.66 -11.39 8.23
CA THR A 486 -4.06 -11.02 8.47
C THR A 486 -5.02 -11.50 7.38
N TYR A 487 -4.51 -12.01 6.27
CA TYR A 487 -5.32 -12.45 5.13
C TYR A 487 -5.99 -13.79 5.40
N GLY A 488 -7.26 -13.91 4.99
CA GLY A 488 -8.04 -15.14 5.20
C GLY A 488 -7.52 -16.35 4.42
N GLU A 489 -6.67 -16.15 3.40
CA GLU A 489 -5.98 -17.23 2.68
C GLU A 489 -4.44 -17.12 2.74
N TYR A 490 -3.89 -16.76 3.89
CA TYR A 490 -2.44 -16.66 4.08
C TYR A 490 -1.68 -17.97 3.76
N ASP A 491 -2.22 -19.13 4.15
CA ASP A 491 -1.59 -20.43 3.85
C ASP A 491 -1.53 -20.71 2.34
N PHE A 492 -2.54 -20.26 1.58
CA PHE A 492 -2.53 -20.34 0.13
C PHE A 492 -1.40 -19.48 -0.46
N LEU A 493 -1.22 -18.23 0.02
CA LEU A 493 -0.12 -17.37 -0.43
C LEU A 493 1.24 -18.03 -0.21
N LYS A 494 1.46 -18.64 0.96
CA LYS A 494 2.71 -19.37 1.24
C LYS A 494 2.93 -20.54 0.27
N GLN A 495 1.90 -21.31 -0.04
CA GLN A 495 1.97 -22.43 -0.99
C GLN A 495 2.30 -21.96 -2.41
N VAL A 496 1.63 -20.90 -2.88
CA VAL A 496 1.88 -20.33 -4.20
C VAL A 496 3.29 -19.73 -4.27
N TYR A 497 3.72 -19.03 -3.23
CA TYR A 497 5.07 -18.46 -3.17
C TYR A 497 6.13 -19.56 -3.25
N ALA A 498 5.97 -20.65 -2.48
CA ALA A 498 6.87 -21.82 -2.54
C ALA A 498 6.93 -22.47 -3.94
N LYS A 499 5.86 -22.38 -4.73
CA LYS A 499 5.80 -22.92 -6.09
C LYS A 499 6.56 -22.05 -7.09
N TYR A 500 6.38 -20.73 -7.06
CA TYR A 500 6.91 -19.81 -8.07
C TYR A 500 8.26 -19.19 -7.70
N ASP A 501 8.60 -19.13 -6.42
CA ASP A 501 9.90 -18.73 -5.91
C ASP A 501 10.35 -19.67 -4.77
N PRO A 502 10.68 -20.94 -5.09
CA PRO A 502 11.09 -21.93 -4.09
C PRO A 502 12.39 -21.56 -3.37
N THR A 503 13.18 -20.67 -3.97
CA THR A 503 14.39 -20.16 -3.34
C THR A 503 14.07 -19.03 -2.38
N GLY A 504 12.93 -18.36 -2.50
CA GLY A 504 12.59 -17.10 -1.82
C GLY A 504 13.52 -15.93 -2.18
N PHE A 505 13.89 -15.85 -3.46
CA PHE A 505 14.67 -14.77 -4.05
C PHE A 505 14.05 -13.40 -3.79
N ASN A 506 12.74 -13.22 -4.04
CA ASN A 506 12.07 -11.94 -3.91
C ASN A 506 12.14 -11.39 -2.48
N VAL A 507 11.86 -12.23 -1.48
CA VAL A 507 11.96 -11.85 -0.06
C VAL A 507 13.38 -11.47 0.35
N ARG A 508 14.42 -12.04 -0.29
CA ARG A 508 15.82 -11.69 0.01
C ARG A 508 16.33 -10.44 -0.69
N HIS A 509 15.88 -10.20 -1.93
CA HIS A 509 16.49 -9.23 -2.84
C HIS A 509 15.57 -8.05 -3.19
N THR A 510 14.38 -7.99 -2.58
CA THR A 510 13.45 -6.87 -2.73
C THR A 510 12.80 -6.50 -1.41
N GLU A 511 12.65 -5.19 -1.20
CA GLU A 511 11.72 -4.69 -0.19
C GLU A 511 10.27 -4.94 -0.61
N GLY A 512 9.40 -5.08 0.37
CA GLY A 512 7.99 -5.35 0.15
C GLY A 512 7.30 -5.89 1.39
N PRO A 513 6.06 -6.37 1.26
CA PRO A 513 5.29 -6.87 2.40
C PRO A 513 5.93 -8.10 3.04
N LEU A 514 5.80 -8.17 4.36
CA LEU A 514 6.30 -9.25 5.21
C LEU A 514 5.32 -10.44 5.26
N GLY A 515 5.83 -11.61 5.63
CA GLY A 515 5.07 -12.82 5.95
C GLY A 515 5.48 -14.05 5.14
N LEU A 516 6.21 -13.88 4.04
CA LEU A 516 6.60 -15.00 3.19
C LEU A 516 8.02 -15.54 3.50
N GLU A 517 8.72 -14.95 4.47
CA GLU A 517 10.06 -15.36 4.93
C GLU A 517 10.05 -16.78 5.48
N SER A 518 8.95 -17.18 6.13
CA SER A 518 8.80 -18.52 6.74
C SER A 518 8.76 -19.67 5.72
N VAL A 519 8.60 -19.36 4.44
CA VAL A 519 8.63 -20.35 3.34
C VAL A 519 10.07 -20.78 3.02
N LEU A 520 11.07 -20.01 3.46
CA LEU A 520 12.48 -20.39 3.34
C LEU A 520 12.75 -21.61 4.22
N ALA A 521 13.41 -22.64 3.66
CA ALA A 521 13.80 -23.81 4.43
C ALA A 521 14.62 -23.40 5.67
N PRO A 522 14.45 -24.04 6.85
CA PRO A 522 15.18 -23.68 8.07
C PRO A 522 16.70 -23.83 7.94
N SER A 523 17.21 -24.54 6.92
CA SER A 523 18.65 -24.60 6.59
C SER A 523 19.19 -23.36 5.87
N ILE A 524 18.33 -22.40 5.53
CA ILE A 524 18.68 -21.15 4.81
C ILE A 524 18.51 -19.94 5.75
N CYS A 525 17.75 -20.08 6.83
CA CYS A 525 17.71 -19.13 7.94
C CYS A 525 18.67 -19.55 9.06
N GLU A 526 19.96 -19.69 8.77
CA GLU A 526 20.93 -19.43 9.83
C GLU A 526 21.03 -17.91 10.00
N PRO A 527 20.73 -17.32 11.16
CA PRO A 527 21.38 -16.05 11.48
C PRO A 527 22.88 -16.34 11.39
N LEU A 528 23.70 -15.40 10.92
CA LEU A 528 25.16 -15.48 10.95
C LEU A 528 25.65 -15.83 12.37
N SER A 529 25.65 -17.12 12.71
CA SER A 529 26.09 -17.64 13.98
C SER A 529 27.57 -17.92 13.82
N ILE A 530 28.33 -17.13 14.55
CA ILE A 530 29.78 -17.15 14.68
C ILE A 530 30.29 -18.60 14.73
N PHE A 531 31.23 -18.93 13.83
CA PHE A 531 31.96 -20.18 13.80
C PHE A 531 32.43 -20.59 15.21
N ASN A 532 31.92 -21.72 15.71
CA ASN A 532 32.48 -22.40 16.88
C ASN A 532 33.81 -23.06 16.49
N TYR A 533 34.92 -22.31 16.54
CA TYR A 533 36.23 -22.92 16.66
C TYR A 533 36.45 -23.34 18.12
N SER A 534 36.32 -24.64 18.36
CA SER A 534 36.75 -25.28 19.60
C SER A 534 38.26 -25.46 19.56
N LEU A 535 39.00 -24.68 20.37
CA LEU A 535 40.37 -24.97 20.76
C LEU A 535 40.60 -24.65 22.25
N PRO A 536 41.51 -25.38 22.92
CA PRO A 536 41.40 -25.70 24.34
C PRO A 536 41.97 -24.62 25.27
N LEU A 537 41.36 -24.53 26.46
CA LEU A 537 41.82 -23.73 27.61
C LEU A 537 43.29 -24.01 27.97
N PRO A 538 44.12 -22.98 28.18
CA PRO A 538 45.33 -23.13 28.96
C PRO A 538 45.01 -22.96 30.45
N LEU A 539 45.37 -24.00 31.22
CA LEU A 539 45.54 -23.95 32.66
C LEU A 539 46.61 -22.91 33.02
N CYS A 540 46.32 -22.03 33.98
CA CYS A 540 47.33 -21.39 34.81
C CYS A 540 46.85 -21.38 36.27
N PHE A 541 47.81 -21.72 37.14
CA PHE A 541 47.73 -21.73 38.61
C PHE A 541 47.47 -20.34 39.21
#